data_AF-A0A8D2HGW3-F1
#
_entry.id   AF-A0A8D2HGW3-F1
#
_cell.length_a   1.000
_cell.length_b   1.000
_cell.length_c   1.000
_cell.angle_alpha   90.00
_cell.angle_beta   90.00
_cell.angle_gamma   90.00
#
_symmetry.space_group_name_H-M   'P 1'
#
loop_
_entity.id
_entity.type
_entity.pdbx_description
1 polymer ?
#
loop_
_entity_poly.entity_id
_entity_poly.type
_entity_poly.pdbx_seq_one_letter_code
_entity_poly.pdbx_strand_id
1 'polypeptide(L)'
;MLGFLSARQAGLEDPMRFQRTESTRRVLGLELNKDRDIERIHGSGVNTLDIEPVEGRYMLSGGSDGVIVLYDLENSSRQLYYTCKAVCSIGRNHPDVHKYSVETVQWYPHDTGMFTSSSFDKTLKVWDTNTLQTADVFNFEETVYSHHMSPVATKHCLVAVGTRGPKVKLCDLKSGSCSHILQGIFFSFETTITLSK
;
A
#
# COMPACT_ATOMS: atom_id res chain seq x y z
N MET A 1 -20.95 -26.87 1.69
CA MET A 1 -19.86 -26.99 0.69
C MET A 1 -20.15 -28.04 -0.38
N LEU A 2 -20.51 -29.29 -0.02
CA LEU A 2 -20.80 -30.36 -0.99
C LEU A 2 -21.98 -30.06 -1.96
N GLY A 3 -23.12 -29.58 -1.45
CA GLY A 3 -24.26 -29.22 -2.32
C GLY A 3 -23.98 -28.06 -3.29
N PHE A 4 -23.02 -27.19 -2.96
CA PHE A 4 -22.60 -26.08 -3.81
C PHE A 4 -21.62 -26.53 -4.91
N LEU A 5 -20.73 -27.48 -4.62
CA LEU A 5 -19.85 -28.09 -5.61
C LEU A 5 -20.65 -28.88 -6.66
N SER A 6 -21.68 -29.61 -6.23
CA SER A 6 -22.57 -30.33 -7.16
C SER A 6 -23.39 -29.37 -8.02
N ALA A 7 -23.87 -28.25 -7.48
CA ALA A 7 -24.60 -27.23 -8.25
C ALA A 7 -23.71 -26.58 -9.33
N ARG A 8 -22.44 -26.29 -9.01
CA ARG A 8 -21.45 -25.82 -9.99
C ARG A 8 -21.17 -26.88 -11.06
N GLN A 9 -20.93 -28.13 -10.67
CA GLN A 9 -20.60 -29.21 -11.60
C GLN A 9 -21.77 -29.52 -12.55
N ALA A 10 -23.00 -29.39 -12.07
CA ALA A 10 -24.22 -29.54 -12.87
C ALA A 10 -24.58 -28.31 -13.72
N GLY A 11 -23.81 -27.21 -13.62
CA GLY A 11 -24.09 -25.97 -14.35
C GLY A 11 -25.36 -25.24 -13.92
N LEU A 12 -25.88 -25.54 -12.72
CA LEU A 12 -27.09 -24.91 -12.17
C LEU A 12 -26.82 -23.47 -11.68
N GLU A 13 -25.56 -23.16 -11.34
CA GLU A 13 -25.13 -21.83 -10.91
C GLU A 13 -24.02 -21.28 -11.80
N ASP A 14 -24.08 -19.97 -12.08
CA ASP A 14 -23.02 -19.23 -12.75
C ASP A 14 -21.72 -19.24 -11.92
N PRO A 15 -20.56 -19.63 -12.49
CA PRO A 15 -19.29 -19.67 -11.77
C PRO A 15 -18.90 -18.36 -11.08
N MET A 16 -19.24 -17.20 -11.67
CA MET A 16 -18.93 -15.89 -11.08
C MET A 16 -19.83 -15.60 -9.87
N ARG A 17 -21.12 -15.94 -9.96
CA ARG A 17 -22.02 -15.88 -8.81
C ARG A 17 -21.55 -16.80 -7.68
N PHE A 18 -21.10 -18.01 -8.01
CA PHE A 18 -20.52 -18.95 -7.05
C PHE A 18 -19.28 -18.37 -6.35
N GLN A 19 -18.34 -17.78 -7.10
CA GLN A 19 -17.14 -17.18 -6.53
C GLN A 19 -17.50 -16.05 -5.57
N ARG A 20 -18.46 -15.20 -5.92
CA ARG A 20 -18.91 -14.08 -5.07
C ARG A 20 -19.54 -14.57 -3.77
N THR A 21 -20.46 -15.53 -3.83
CA THR A 21 -21.14 -16.06 -2.63
C THR A 21 -20.16 -16.75 -1.69
N GLU A 22 -19.23 -17.55 -2.23
CA GLU A 22 -18.20 -18.22 -1.43
C GLU A 22 -17.21 -17.22 -0.82
N SER A 23 -16.81 -16.18 -1.55
CA SER A 23 -15.97 -15.10 -1.00
C SER A 23 -16.66 -14.36 0.14
N THR A 24 -17.93 -13.95 -0.02
CA THR A 24 -18.70 -13.32 1.05
C THR A 24 -18.83 -14.24 2.26
N ARG A 25 -19.09 -15.53 2.04
CA ARG A 25 -19.16 -16.53 3.13
C ARG A 25 -17.85 -16.61 3.91
N ARG A 26 -16.70 -16.57 3.23
CA ARG A 26 -15.37 -16.56 3.87
C ARG A 26 -15.13 -15.29 4.67
N VAL A 27 -15.52 -14.13 4.15
CA VAL A 27 -15.42 -12.84 4.85
C VAL A 27 -16.29 -12.83 6.12
N LEU A 28 -17.48 -13.43 6.08
CA LEU A 28 -18.35 -13.53 7.26
C LEU A 28 -17.79 -14.46 8.35
N GLY A 29 -16.91 -15.40 7.99
CA GLY A 29 -16.23 -16.30 8.92
C GLY A 29 -14.81 -15.88 9.26
N LEU A 30 -14.44 -14.61 9.03
CA LEU A 30 -13.08 -14.14 9.20
C LEU A 30 -12.75 -14.04 10.70
N GLU A 31 -11.68 -14.74 11.11
CA GLU A 31 -11.17 -14.74 12.47
C GLU A 31 -9.66 -14.49 12.48
N LEU A 32 -9.12 -14.15 13.66
CA LEU A 32 -7.68 -13.97 13.82
C LEU A 32 -6.97 -15.30 13.58
N ASN A 33 -6.14 -15.35 12.53
CA ASN A 33 -5.31 -16.50 12.24
C ASN A 33 -4.15 -16.56 13.24
N LYS A 34 -4.10 -17.64 14.06
CA LYS A 34 -3.04 -17.88 15.06
C LYS A 34 -1.86 -18.69 14.51
N ASP A 35 -2.00 -19.25 13.32
CA ASP A 35 -0.98 -20.06 12.66
C ASP A 35 -0.09 -19.19 11.75
N ARG A 36 -0.44 -17.92 11.52
CA ARG A 36 0.32 -16.99 10.70
C ARG A 36 0.84 -15.84 11.53
N ASP A 37 2.16 -15.74 11.60
CA ASP A 37 2.86 -14.60 12.20
C ASP A 37 3.48 -13.69 11.13
N ILE A 38 3.80 -12.46 11.52
CA ILE A 38 4.57 -11.52 10.70
C ILE A 38 5.83 -11.15 11.47
N GLU A 39 6.98 -11.17 10.79
CA GLU A 39 8.26 -10.80 11.39
C GLU A 39 8.22 -9.37 11.94
N ARG A 40 8.67 -9.20 13.19
CA ARG A 40 8.55 -7.92 13.91
C ARG A 40 9.81 -7.07 13.73
N ILE A 41 9.74 -6.10 12.84
CA ILE A 41 10.87 -5.19 12.55
C ILE A 41 10.61 -3.76 13.02
N HIS A 42 9.37 -3.27 12.91
CA HIS A 42 9.03 -1.92 13.37
C HIS A 42 9.23 -1.79 14.88
N GLY A 43 9.93 -0.73 15.27
CA GLY A 43 10.12 -0.36 16.67
C GLY A 43 8.97 0.44 17.27
N SER A 44 8.01 0.86 16.44
CA SER A 44 6.84 1.64 16.83
C SER A 44 5.57 1.12 16.15
N GLY A 45 4.46 1.85 16.27
CA GLY A 45 3.20 1.53 15.62
C GLY A 45 3.33 1.46 14.09
N VAL A 46 2.57 0.57 13.47
CA VAL A 46 2.44 0.50 12.01
C VAL A 46 1.26 1.37 11.62
N ASN A 47 1.49 2.38 10.79
CA ASN A 47 0.44 3.31 10.37
C ASN A 47 -0.25 2.84 9.08
N THR A 48 0.47 2.09 8.24
CA THR A 48 0.04 1.78 6.88
C THR A 48 0.57 0.43 6.42
N LEU A 49 -0.25 -0.25 5.61
CA LEU A 49 0.05 -1.50 4.95
C LEU A 49 -0.49 -1.42 3.53
N ASP A 50 0.26 -1.96 2.57
CA ASP A 50 -0.23 -2.10 1.20
C ASP A 50 0.24 -3.41 0.57
N ILE A 51 -0.69 -4.14 -0.04
CA ILE A 51 -0.44 -5.45 -0.65
C ILE A 51 -0.32 -5.24 -2.15
N GLU A 52 0.65 -5.92 -2.76
CA GLU A 52 0.89 -5.88 -4.19
C GLU A 52 -0.41 -6.16 -4.99
N PRO A 53 -0.77 -5.32 -5.97
CA PRO A 53 -2.07 -5.42 -6.65
C PRO A 53 -2.17 -6.55 -7.68
N VAL A 54 -1.04 -7.07 -8.18
CA VAL A 54 -1.01 -8.05 -9.28
C VAL A 54 -1.08 -9.48 -8.76
N GLU A 55 -0.10 -9.92 -7.97
CA GLU A 55 -0.04 -11.29 -7.43
C GLU A 55 -0.43 -11.36 -5.95
N GLY A 56 -0.39 -10.23 -5.23
CA GLY A 56 -0.67 -10.19 -3.79
C GLY A 56 0.34 -10.94 -2.95
N ARG A 57 1.55 -11.16 -3.48
CA ARG A 57 2.60 -11.92 -2.82
C ARG A 57 3.35 -11.06 -1.81
N TYR A 58 3.67 -9.83 -2.21
CA TYR A 58 4.44 -8.92 -1.40
C TYR A 58 3.56 -7.90 -0.68
N MET A 59 3.99 -7.49 0.51
CA MET A 59 3.32 -6.47 1.31
C MET A 59 4.32 -5.44 1.82
N LEU A 60 3.98 -4.17 1.68
CA LEU A 60 4.69 -3.05 2.27
C LEU A 60 4.07 -2.66 3.60
N SER A 61 4.90 -2.22 4.54
CA SER A 61 4.46 -1.59 5.77
C SER A 61 5.27 -0.34 6.07
N GLY A 62 4.58 0.68 6.59
CA GLY A 62 5.19 1.93 7.06
C GLY A 62 4.93 2.12 8.55
N GLY A 63 5.98 2.42 9.30
CA GLY A 63 5.91 2.62 10.75
C GLY A 63 6.08 4.07 11.19
N SER A 64 5.64 4.37 12.41
CA SER A 64 5.88 5.66 13.05
C SER A 64 7.36 5.91 13.36
N ASP A 65 8.19 4.86 13.25
CA ASP A 65 9.65 4.89 13.41
C ASP A 65 10.40 5.36 12.15
N GLY A 66 9.70 5.68 11.06
CA GLY A 66 10.31 6.11 9.80
C GLY A 66 10.78 4.95 8.92
N VAL A 67 10.53 3.71 9.34
CA VAL A 67 10.99 2.50 8.65
C VAL A 67 9.92 2.06 7.66
N ILE A 68 10.37 1.54 6.51
CA ILE A 68 9.53 0.83 5.55
C ILE A 68 10.01 -0.61 5.45
N VAL A 69 9.11 -1.57 5.52
CA VAL A 69 9.44 -3.00 5.44
C VAL A 69 8.65 -3.65 4.31
N LEU A 70 9.32 -4.52 3.57
CA LEU A 70 8.74 -5.35 2.51
C LEU A 70 8.71 -6.80 2.99
N TYR A 71 7.52 -7.41 3.06
CA TYR A 71 7.32 -8.79 3.47
C TYR A 71 6.94 -9.69 2.30
N ASP A 72 7.38 -10.95 2.34
CA ASP A 72 6.84 -12.04 1.53
C ASP A 72 5.72 -12.72 2.33
N LEU A 73 4.50 -12.70 1.78
CA LEU A 73 3.32 -13.30 2.40
C LEU A 73 3.17 -14.79 2.05
N GLU A 74 3.94 -15.30 1.09
CA GLU A 74 3.84 -16.69 0.69
C GLU A 74 4.48 -17.65 1.69
N ASN A 75 3.80 -18.78 1.88
CA ASN A 75 4.33 -19.86 2.67
C ASN A 75 5.22 -20.76 1.81
N SER A 76 6.52 -20.56 1.90
CA SER A 76 7.50 -21.49 1.30
C SER A 76 7.67 -22.78 2.11
N SER A 77 7.14 -22.84 3.34
CA SER A 77 7.20 -24.04 4.17
C SER A 77 6.04 -24.99 3.85
N ARG A 78 6.25 -26.29 4.03
CA ARG A 78 5.18 -27.30 3.92
C ARG A 78 4.30 -27.37 5.18
N GLN A 79 4.48 -26.47 6.14
CA GLN A 79 3.74 -26.44 7.39
C GLN A 79 2.55 -25.50 7.26
N LEU A 80 1.46 -25.79 7.98
CA LEU A 80 0.27 -24.93 7.98
C LEU A 80 0.51 -23.63 8.75
N TYR A 81 1.44 -23.65 9.71
CA TYR A 81 1.89 -22.49 10.45
C TYR A 81 3.18 -21.93 9.85
N TYR A 82 3.25 -20.62 9.66
CA TYR A 82 4.43 -19.95 9.11
C TYR A 82 4.49 -18.46 9.48
N THR A 83 5.69 -17.91 9.42
CA THR A 83 5.94 -16.49 9.63
C THR A 83 6.23 -15.82 8.29
N CYS A 84 5.49 -14.75 7.96
CA CYS A 84 5.80 -13.88 6.84
C CYS A 84 7.12 -13.16 7.14
N LYS A 85 8.15 -13.43 6.34
CA LYS A 85 9.49 -12.87 6.52
C LYS A 85 9.62 -11.55 5.80
N ALA A 86 10.43 -10.65 6.34
CA ALA A 86 10.81 -9.46 5.61
C ALA A 86 11.87 -9.80 4.57
N VAL A 87 11.59 -9.42 3.33
CA VAL A 87 12.53 -9.49 2.21
C VAL A 87 13.51 -8.34 2.31
N CYS A 88 13.02 -7.13 2.58
CA CYS A 88 13.81 -5.91 2.62
C CYS A 88 13.30 -4.96 3.70
N SER A 89 14.18 -4.11 4.22
CA SER A 89 13.82 -3.04 5.16
C SER A 89 14.62 -1.78 4.90
N ILE A 90 13.93 -0.66 4.71
CA ILE A 90 14.52 0.68 4.67
C ILE A 90 14.58 1.17 6.12
N GLY A 91 15.62 0.73 6.82
CA GLY A 91 15.87 1.06 8.22
C GLY A 91 16.74 2.31 8.40
N ARG A 92 17.07 2.63 9.65
CA ARG A 92 17.85 3.82 10.04
C ARG A 92 19.22 3.97 9.39
N ASN A 93 19.78 2.87 8.88
CA ASN A 93 21.09 2.86 8.21
C ASN A 93 20.99 3.24 6.72
N HIS A 94 19.78 3.30 6.15
CA HIS A 94 19.58 3.67 4.76
C HIS A 94 19.77 5.19 4.60
N PRO A 95 20.56 5.66 3.60
CA PRO A 95 20.81 7.10 3.41
C PRO A 95 19.52 7.90 3.24
N ASP A 96 18.54 7.32 2.57
CA ASP A 96 17.24 7.93 2.31
C ASP A 96 16.12 7.48 3.25
N VAL A 97 16.43 6.98 4.45
CA VAL A 97 15.39 6.66 5.43
C VAL A 97 14.51 7.89 5.73
N HIS A 98 13.23 7.68 6.03
CA HIS A 98 12.38 8.77 6.50
C HIS A 98 12.80 9.21 7.90
N LYS A 99 12.80 10.53 8.13
CA LYS A 99 13.23 11.09 9.42
C LYS A 99 12.14 11.01 10.50
N TYR A 100 10.89 10.89 10.07
CA TYR A 100 9.71 10.86 10.93
C TYR A 100 8.73 9.78 10.46
N SER A 101 7.61 9.66 11.16
CA SER A 101 6.51 8.74 10.89
C SER A 101 6.17 8.61 9.40
N VAL A 102 6.13 7.38 8.88
CA VAL A 102 5.61 7.08 7.54
C VAL A 102 4.10 6.89 7.67
N GLU A 103 3.33 7.75 7.02
CA GLU A 103 1.87 7.76 7.15
C GLU A 103 1.20 6.89 6.10
N THR A 104 1.73 6.87 4.89
CA THR A 104 1.22 6.04 3.80
C THR A 104 2.37 5.47 3.00
N VAL A 105 2.21 4.20 2.62
CA VAL A 105 3.04 3.49 1.65
C VAL A 105 2.09 2.91 0.61
N GLN A 106 2.47 2.96 -0.66
CA GLN A 106 1.62 2.46 -1.74
C GLN A 106 2.46 1.83 -2.84
N TRP A 107 2.09 0.63 -3.28
CA TRP A 107 2.61 0.03 -4.50
C TRP A 107 2.23 0.87 -5.70
N TYR A 108 3.13 0.94 -6.68
CA TYR A 108 2.78 1.53 -7.95
C TYR A 108 1.75 0.62 -8.66
N PRO A 109 0.55 1.11 -9.03
CA PRO A 109 -0.56 0.22 -9.39
C PRO A 109 -0.34 -0.67 -10.62
N HIS A 110 0.56 -0.28 -11.52
CA HIS A 110 0.78 -0.96 -12.81
C HIS A 110 2.19 -1.59 -12.94
N ASP A 111 3.05 -1.40 -11.96
CA ASP A 111 4.45 -1.83 -11.98
C ASP A 111 4.88 -2.20 -10.57
N THR A 112 5.20 -3.47 -10.37
CA THR A 112 5.66 -3.99 -9.08
C THR A 112 7.13 -3.65 -8.82
N GLY A 113 7.83 -3.08 -9.80
CA GLY A 113 9.19 -2.57 -9.66
C GLY A 113 9.28 -1.32 -8.77
N MET A 114 8.16 -0.63 -8.48
CA MET A 114 8.18 0.65 -7.79
C MET A 114 7.12 0.76 -6.70
N PHE A 115 7.42 1.56 -5.68
CA PHE A 115 6.44 1.98 -4.68
C PHE A 115 6.71 3.40 -4.20
N THR A 116 5.74 3.98 -3.52
CA THR A 116 5.82 5.33 -2.96
C THR A 116 5.61 5.31 -1.46
N SER A 117 6.25 6.26 -0.78
CA SER A 117 6.05 6.48 0.64
C SER A 117 5.94 7.97 0.93
N SER A 118 5.14 8.32 1.93
CA SER A 118 5.07 9.70 2.41
C SER A 118 5.15 9.77 3.92
N SER A 119 5.78 10.83 4.41
CA SER A 119 6.10 10.98 5.82
C SER A 119 5.85 12.39 6.36
N PHE A 120 5.77 12.48 7.68
CA PHE A 120 5.83 13.73 8.44
C PHE A 120 7.14 14.49 8.28
N ASP A 121 8.17 13.90 7.68
CA ASP A 121 9.38 14.63 7.26
C ASP A 121 9.16 15.58 6.07
N LYS A 122 7.90 15.70 5.63
CA LYS A 122 7.45 16.57 4.54
C LYS A 122 7.96 16.12 3.18
N THR A 123 8.29 14.84 3.06
CA THR A 123 8.72 14.25 1.78
C THR A 123 7.74 13.17 1.31
N LEU A 124 7.62 13.08 -0.01
CA LEU A 124 7.13 11.89 -0.69
C LEU A 124 8.31 11.31 -1.47
N LYS A 125 8.62 10.04 -1.22
CA LYS A 125 9.72 9.33 -1.88
C LYS A 125 9.16 8.26 -2.78
N VAL A 126 9.79 8.14 -3.94
CA VAL A 126 9.55 7.08 -4.91
C VAL A 126 10.72 6.13 -4.82
N TRP A 127 10.43 4.84 -4.76
CA TRP A 127 11.40 3.80 -4.52
C TRP A 127 11.40 2.81 -5.66
N ASP A 128 12.60 2.35 -6.04
CA ASP A 128 12.77 1.14 -6.82
C ASP A 128 12.91 -0.05 -5.86
N THR A 129 12.04 -1.03 -6.02
CA THR A 129 12.00 -2.25 -5.19
C THR A 129 13.22 -3.13 -5.36
N ASN A 130 13.82 -3.17 -6.55
CA ASN A 130 14.89 -4.10 -6.87
C ASN A 130 16.22 -3.60 -6.31
N THR A 131 16.47 -2.30 -6.45
CA THR A 131 17.70 -1.65 -5.96
C THR A 131 17.56 -1.12 -4.54
N LEU A 132 16.32 -0.99 -4.05
CA LEU A 132 15.95 -0.39 -2.78
C LEU A 132 16.43 1.07 -2.62
N GLN A 133 16.67 1.76 -3.74
CA GLN A 133 17.12 3.15 -3.78
C GLN A 133 15.96 4.10 -4.09
N THR A 134 16.13 5.36 -3.70
CA THR A 134 15.18 6.40 -4.08
C THR A 134 15.33 6.76 -5.56
N ALA A 135 14.22 6.68 -6.30
CA ALA A 135 14.14 7.13 -7.68
C ALA A 135 13.89 8.65 -7.74
N ASP A 136 12.96 9.14 -6.91
CA ASP A 136 12.58 10.55 -6.83
C ASP A 136 12.21 10.96 -5.41
N VAL A 137 12.43 12.23 -5.08
CA VAL A 137 12.07 12.81 -3.79
C VAL A 137 11.36 14.14 -3.99
N PHE A 138 10.09 14.19 -3.61
CA PHE A 138 9.27 15.39 -3.60
C PHE A 138 9.28 16.02 -2.22
N ASN A 139 9.63 17.31 -2.16
CA ASN A 139 9.67 18.07 -0.92
C ASN A 139 8.46 19.00 -0.81
N PHE A 140 7.87 19.06 0.38
CA PHE A 140 6.74 19.93 0.69
C PHE A 140 7.07 20.86 1.86
N GLU A 141 6.40 22.01 1.90
CA GLU A 141 6.53 22.98 2.99
C GLU A 141 5.88 22.48 4.30
N GLU A 142 4.90 21.58 4.17
CA GLU A 142 4.05 21.07 5.23
C GLU A 142 4.12 19.54 5.35
N THR A 143 3.73 19.00 6.50
CA THR A 143 3.74 17.55 6.75
C THR A 143 2.76 16.82 5.84
N VAL A 144 3.16 15.65 5.34
CA VAL A 144 2.31 14.83 4.48
C VAL A 144 1.52 13.83 5.34
N TYR A 145 0.20 13.83 5.21
CA TYR A 145 -0.69 12.91 5.92
C TYR A 145 -1.09 11.71 5.07
N SER A 146 -1.27 11.92 3.78
CA SER A 146 -1.74 10.87 2.88
C SER A 146 -1.25 11.15 1.47
N HIS A 147 -0.92 10.10 0.73
CA HIS A 147 -0.81 10.17 -0.72
C HIS A 147 -1.58 9.01 -1.36
N HIS A 148 -1.98 9.20 -2.61
CA HIS A 148 -2.66 8.15 -3.36
C HIS A 148 -2.49 8.31 -4.87
N MET A 149 -2.20 7.20 -5.53
CA MET A 149 -2.21 7.03 -6.98
C MET A 149 -3.54 6.38 -7.41
N SER A 150 -4.05 6.79 -8.56
CA SER A 150 -5.27 6.16 -9.08
C SER A 150 -4.97 4.74 -9.58
N PRO A 151 -5.63 3.69 -9.05
CA PRO A 151 -5.37 2.31 -9.45
C PRO A 151 -5.84 2.02 -10.89
N VAL A 152 -6.75 2.83 -11.43
CA VAL A 152 -7.32 2.65 -12.78
C VAL A 152 -6.57 3.48 -13.82
N ALA A 153 -5.81 4.49 -13.40
CA ALA A 153 -5.20 5.42 -14.33
C ALA A 153 -3.91 4.86 -14.93
N THR A 154 -3.96 4.47 -16.20
CA THR A 154 -2.78 4.11 -17.00
C THR A 154 -2.23 5.27 -17.83
N LYS A 155 -3.03 6.34 -17.98
CA LYS A 155 -2.69 7.49 -18.84
C LYS A 155 -1.86 8.56 -18.13
N HIS A 156 -2.00 8.68 -16.82
CA HIS A 156 -1.31 9.69 -16.02
C HIS A 156 -0.58 9.05 -14.84
N CYS A 157 0.56 9.63 -14.45
CA CYS A 157 1.35 9.18 -13.30
C CYS A 157 1.25 10.19 -12.16
N LEU A 158 0.02 10.71 -11.97
CA LEU A 158 -0.29 11.67 -10.93
C LEU A 158 -0.47 10.98 -9.58
N VAL A 159 0.21 11.53 -8.58
CA VAL A 159 0.04 11.22 -7.17
C VAL A 159 -0.66 12.40 -6.53
N ALA A 160 -1.81 12.16 -5.88
CA ALA A 160 -2.41 13.16 -5.01
C ALA A 160 -1.75 13.10 -3.65
N VAL A 161 -1.40 14.26 -3.10
CA VAL A 161 -0.72 14.41 -1.82
C VAL A 161 -1.51 15.36 -0.93
N GLY A 162 -1.96 14.82 0.19
CA GLY A 162 -2.63 15.53 1.27
C GLY A 162 -1.61 15.98 2.30
N THR A 163 -1.35 17.28 2.31
CA THR A 163 -0.50 17.91 3.34
C THR A 163 -1.35 18.55 4.42
N ARG A 164 -0.71 19.04 5.50
CA ARG A 164 -1.38 19.87 6.52
C ARG A 164 -2.04 21.14 5.93
N GLY A 165 -1.58 21.59 4.78
CA GLY A 165 -2.07 22.79 4.14
C GLY A 165 -3.46 22.57 3.52
N PRO A 166 -4.23 23.66 3.31
CA PRO A 166 -5.57 23.57 2.72
C PRO A 166 -5.58 23.19 1.23
N LYS A 167 -4.39 23.02 0.64
CA LYS A 167 -4.17 22.77 -0.78
C LYS A 167 -3.76 21.32 -0.98
N VAL A 168 -4.52 20.58 -1.78
CA VAL A 168 -4.09 19.27 -2.27
C VAL A 168 -3.09 19.49 -3.39
N LYS A 169 -1.94 18.81 -3.28
CA LYS A 169 -0.88 18.86 -4.29
C LYS A 169 -0.97 17.64 -5.17
N LEU A 170 -0.87 17.83 -6.49
CA LEU A 170 -0.69 16.74 -7.44
C LEU A 170 0.75 16.76 -7.95
N CYS A 171 1.42 15.63 -7.82
CA CYS A 171 2.78 15.39 -8.28
C CYS A 171 2.74 14.47 -9.50
N ASP A 172 3.40 14.85 -10.58
CA ASP A 172 3.57 13.98 -11.75
C ASP A 172 4.93 13.28 -11.69
N LEU A 173 4.89 11.94 -11.55
CA LEU A 173 6.08 11.10 -11.45
C LEU A 173 6.89 11.08 -12.74
N LYS A 174 6.29 11.33 -13.91
CA LYS A 174 7.04 11.31 -15.18
C LYS A 174 7.95 12.52 -15.37
N SER A 175 7.52 13.67 -14.88
CA SER A 175 8.20 14.94 -15.08
C SER A 175 8.94 15.43 -13.84
N GLY A 176 8.83 14.72 -12.72
CA GLY A 176 9.33 15.17 -11.41
C GLY A 176 8.68 16.47 -10.93
N SER A 177 7.57 16.90 -11.55
CA SER A 177 6.97 18.22 -11.30
C SER A 177 5.82 18.13 -10.28
N CYS A 178 5.79 19.09 -9.35
CA CYS A 178 4.72 19.26 -8.36
C CYS A 178 3.95 20.56 -8.63
N SER A 179 3.09 20.57 -9.64
CA SER A 179 2.56 21.82 -10.22
C SER A 179 1.07 22.06 -10.00
N HIS A 180 0.26 21.04 -9.74
CA HIS A 180 -1.19 21.22 -9.68
C HIS A 180 -1.72 21.31 -8.24
N ILE A 181 -2.34 22.45 -7.94
CA ILE A 181 -3.01 22.73 -6.68
C ILE A 181 -4.52 22.62 -6.92
N LEU A 182 -5.15 21.64 -6.29
CA LEU A 182 -6.61 21.59 -6.18
C LEU A 182 -7.01 22.44 -4.97
N GLN A 183 -7.61 23.60 -5.23
CA GLN A 183 -8.05 24.55 -4.22
C GLN A 183 -9.57 24.43 -4.06
N GLY A 184 -10.02 23.96 -2.90
CA GLY A 184 -11.45 23.76 -2.63
C GLY A 184 -11.79 23.13 -1.28
N ILE A 185 -10.81 22.57 -0.57
CA ILE A 185 -11.05 21.92 0.73
C ILE A 185 -10.88 22.96 1.85
N PHE A 186 -11.98 23.61 2.24
CA PHE A 186 -12.07 24.29 3.53
C PHE A 186 -12.30 23.22 4.61
N PHE A 187 -11.44 23.20 5.63
CA PHE A 187 -11.37 22.28 6.78
C PHE A 187 -10.47 21.05 6.63
N SER A 188 -9.39 21.08 7.43
CA SER A 188 -8.51 19.96 7.72
C SER A 188 -9.20 19.00 8.69
N PHE A 189 -9.62 17.85 8.20
CA PHE A 189 -9.73 16.64 9.02
C PHE A 189 -9.10 15.50 8.24
N GLU A 190 -8.47 14.57 8.96
CA GLU A 190 -7.83 13.33 8.52
C GLU A 190 -8.60 12.63 7.38
N THR A 191 -8.41 13.09 6.15
CA THR A 191 -9.11 12.54 4.99
C THR A 191 -8.08 11.87 4.11
N THR A 192 -8.18 10.55 4.04
CA THR A 192 -7.51 9.75 3.01
C THR A 192 -7.95 10.28 1.65
N ILE A 193 -7.00 10.85 0.91
CA ILE A 193 -7.30 11.33 -0.45
C ILE A 193 -7.37 10.11 -1.35
N THR A 194 -8.52 9.85 -1.95
CA THR A 194 -8.66 8.79 -2.96
C THR A 194 -8.93 9.43 -4.32
N LEU A 195 -8.01 9.22 -5.26
CA LEU A 195 -8.24 9.54 -6.67
C LEU A 195 -9.06 8.42 -7.32
N SER A 196 -10.38 8.53 -7.23
CA SER A 196 -11.31 7.71 -8.02
C SER A 196 -11.76 8.48 -9.26
N LYS A 197 -11.96 7.75 -10.36
CA LYS A 197 -12.58 8.26 -11.58
C LYS A 197 -14.09 8.21 -11.47
#